data_AF-A0A2D7AV04-F1
#
_entry.id   AF-A0A2D7AV04-F1
#
_cell.length_a   1.000
_cell.length_b   1.000
_cell.length_c   1.000
_cell.angle_alpha   90.00
_cell.angle_beta   90.00
_cell.angle_gamma   90.00
#
_symmetry.space_group_name_H-M   'P 1'
#
loop_
_entity.id
_entity.type
_entity.pdbx_description
1 polymer ?
#
loop_
_entity_poly.entity_id
_entity_poly.type
_entity_poly.pdbx_seq_one_letter_code
_entity_poly.pdbx_strand_id
1 'polypeptide(L)'
;MSGDNVGALSVFRTTTEVMLRDGVLTREEKRLIIKLANALGLSAQEPADVYAAIRENRDTETGRDVTPNEQRLVYTRVFEVAIVNASLSKDEFAVLAHLRDQFNIDDDDHSRIEADLRDMIRQKTEDENVVDKLLGTLKDSVSLVGSLFDSVRTKSA
;
A
#
# COMPACT_ATOMS: atom_id res chain seq x y z
N MET A 1 11.01 -19.93 -9.20
CA MET A 1 9.69 -19.81 -8.55
C MET A 1 8.97 -18.71 -9.27
N SER A 2 7.82 -19.01 -9.88
CA SER A 2 6.96 -18.00 -10.49
C SER A 2 6.50 -17.09 -9.36
N GLY A 3 6.89 -15.81 -9.37
CA GLY A 3 6.18 -14.85 -8.54
C GLY A 3 4.77 -14.80 -9.08
N ASP A 4 3.78 -15.18 -8.26
CA ASP A 4 2.41 -15.26 -8.72
C ASP A 4 1.97 -13.86 -9.22
N ASN A 5 1.50 -13.80 -10.45
CA ASN A 5 0.91 -12.59 -10.99
C ASN A 5 -0.41 -12.34 -10.26
N VAL A 6 -0.56 -11.18 -9.62
CA VAL A 6 -1.81 -10.77 -8.99
C VAL A 6 -2.56 -9.80 -9.88
N GLY A 7 -3.89 -9.91 -9.91
CA GLY A 7 -4.73 -9.04 -10.74
C GLY A 7 -4.87 -7.64 -10.15
N ALA A 8 -4.71 -6.60 -10.97
CA ALA A 8 -4.74 -5.19 -10.54
C ALA A 8 -6.06 -4.80 -9.86
N LEU A 9 -7.21 -5.24 -10.39
CA LEU A 9 -8.51 -4.96 -9.78
C LEU A 9 -8.71 -5.76 -8.49
N SER A 10 -8.17 -6.98 -8.42
CA SER A 10 -8.19 -7.79 -7.19
C SER A 10 -7.39 -7.13 -6.05
N VAL A 11 -6.18 -6.65 -6.35
CA VAL A 11 -5.35 -5.90 -5.39
C VAL A 11 -6.06 -4.64 -4.94
N PHE A 12 -6.60 -3.86 -5.89
CA PHE A 12 -7.31 -2.64 -5.58
C PHE A 12 -8.54 -2.90 -4.69
N ARG A 13 -9.37 -3.89 -5.03
CA ARG A 13 -10.58 -4.27 -4.28
C ARG A 13 -10.25 -4.65 -2.85
N THR A 14 -9.40 -5.67 -2.67
CA THR A 14 -9.07 -6.20 -1.34
C THR A 14 -8.39 -5.16 -0.45
N THR A 15 -7.54 -4.30 -1.02
CA THR A 15 -6.95 -3.18 -0.28
C THR A 15 -7.99 -2.14 0.10
N THR A 16 -8.96 -1.86 -0.77
CA THR A 16 -10.08 -0.96 -0.47
C THR A 16 -10.99 -1.53 0.62
N GLU A 17 -11.21 -2.84 0.64
CA GLU A 17 -11.96 -3.54 1.69
C GLU A 17 -11.27 -3.44 3.06
N VAL A 18 -9.93 -3.42 3.11
CA VAL A 18 -9.17 -3.17 4.36
C VAL A 18 -9.47 -1.78 4.94
N MET A 19 -9.58 -0.76 4.09
CA MET A 19 -9.91 0.61 4.49
C MET A 19 -11.41 0.81 4.78
N LEU A 20 -12.28 -0.02 4.21
CA LEU A 20 -13.74 0.09 4.38
C LEU A 20 -14.30 -0.67 5.59
N ARG A 21 -13.46 -1.08 6.55
CA ARG A 21 -13.90 -1.88 7.70
C ARG A 21 -14.99 -1.21 8.54
N ASP A 22 -14.96 0.12 8.65
CA ASP A 22 -15.97 0.91 9.36
C ASP A 22 -17.09 1.45 8.43
N GLY A 23 -17.02 1.14 7.13
CA GLY A 23 -17.95 1.58 6.10
C GLY A 23 -17.73 2.99 5.57
N VAL A 24 -16.71 3.74 6.03
CA VAL A 24 -16.48 5.14 5.66
C VAL A 24 -15.02 5.42 5.35
N LEU A 25 -14.72 5.83 4.11
CA LEU A 25 -13.38 6.30 3.77
C LEU A 25 -13.12 7.71 4.29
N THR A 26 -12.11 7.82 5.15
CA THR A 26 -11.49 9.08 5.59
C THR A 26 -10.82 9.83 4.41
N ARG A 27 -10.34 11.06 4.65
CA ARG A 27 -9.67 11.83 3.58
C ARG A 27 -8.31 11.19 3.23
N GLU A 28 -7.66 10.63 4.22
CA GLU A 28 -6.37 9.97 4.20
C GLU A 28 -6.48 8.65 3.41
N GLU A 29 -7.48 7.82 3.71
CA GLU A 29 -7.73 6.58 2.95
C GLU A 29 -8.12 6.85 1.50
N LYS A 30 -8.95 7.88 1.23
CA LYS A 30 -9.25 8.29 -0.16
C LYS A 30 -7.99 8.64 -0.94
N ARG A 31 -7.03 9.31 -0.30
CA ARG A 31 -5.75 9.66 -0.94
C ARG A 31 -4.94 8.40 -1.24
N LEU A 32 -4.87 7.44 -0.32
CA LEU A 32 -4.18 6.17 -0.55
C LEU A 32 -4.84 5.37 -1.67
N ILE A 33 -6.17 5.30 -1.72
CA ILE A 33 -6.93 4.62 -2.79
C ILE A 33 -6.63 5.27 -4.14
N ILE A 34 -6.66 6.61 -4.22
CA ILE A 34 -6.33 7.32 -5.47
C ILE A 34 -4.89 7.02 -5.88
N LYS A 35 -3.94 7.01 -4.94
CA LYS A 35 -2.54 6.67 -5.25
C LYS A 35 -2.40 5.22 -5.72
N LEU A 36 -3.08 4.29 -5.08
CA LEU A 36 -3.08 2.87 -5.41
C LEU A 36 -3.66 2.63 -6.81
N ALA A 37 -4.82 3.20 -7.13
CA ALA A 37 -5.42 3.12 -8.46
C ALA A 37 -4.47 3.61 -9.56
N ASN A 38 -3.84 4.78 -9.33
CA ASN A 38 -2.87 5.34 -10.26
C ASN A 38 -1.61 4.45 -10.39
N ALA A 39 -1.13 3.87 -9.30
CA ALA A 39 0.04 3.01 -9.31
C ALA A 39 -0.22 1.67 -10.02
N LEU A 40 -1.43 1.14 -9.89
CA LEU A 40 -1.91 -0.04 -10.60
C LEU A 40 -2.27 0.24 -12.08
N GLY A 41 -2.31 1.51 -12.49
CA GLY A 41 -2.67 1.89 -13.85
C GLY A 41 -4.14 1.65 -14.18
N LEU A 42 -5.03 1.81 -13.20
CA LEU A 42 -6.47 1.72 -13.42
C LEU A 42 -6.95 2.94 -14.21
N SER A 43 -7.91 2.71 -15.09
CA SER A 43 -8.71 3.73 -15.76
C SER A 43 -9.56 4.53 -14.76
N ALA A 44 -10.13 5.65 -15.22
CA ALA A 44 -10.93 6.51 -14.37
C ALA A 44 -12.23 5.86 -13.85
N GLN A 45 -12.77 4.86 -14.56
CA GLN A 45 -14.05 4.23 -14.24
C GLN A 45 -13.88 3.02 -13.30
N GLU A 46 -12.80 2.25 -13.45
CA GLU A 46 -12.56 1.02 -12.70
C GLU A 46 -12.61 1.19 -11.16
N PRO A 47 -12.01 2.22 -10.55
CA PRO A 47 -12.12 2.43 -9.10
C PRO A 47 -13.57 2.62 -8.61
N ALA A 48 -14.39 3.33 -9.40
CA ALA A 48 -15.78 3.58 -9.06
C ALA A 48 -16.61 2.29 -9.17
N ASP A 49 -16.35 1.48 -10.21
CA ASP A 49 -17.03 0.20 -10.42
C ASP A 49 -16.69 -0.81 -9.33
N VAL A 50 -15.42 -0.90 -8.92
CA VAL A 50 -15.00 -1.74 -7.79
C VAL A 50 -15.67 -1.28 -6.50
N TYR A 51 -15.73 0.03 -6.24
CA TYR A 51 -16.39 0.55 -5.05
C TYR A 51 -17.89 0.22 -5.02
N ALA A 52 -18.58 0.35 -6.15
CA ALA A 52 -19.98 -0.05 -6.29
C ALA A 52 -20.16 -1.55 -6.04
N ALA A 53 -19.29 -2.38 -6.62
CA ALA A 53 -19.33 -3.83 -6.43
C ALA A 53 -19.12 -4.24 -4.95
N ILE A 54 -18.18 -3.61 -4.23
CA ILE A 54 -17.98 -3.84 -2.79
C ILE A 54 -19.27 -3.53 -2.02
N ARG A 55 -19.91 -2.39 -2.29
CA ARG A 55 -21.15 -1.99 -1.59
C ARG A 55 -22.33 -2.90 -1.90
N GLU A 56 -22.37 -3.48 -3.10
CA GLU A 56 -23.42 -4.38 -3.55
C GLU A 56 -23.10 -5.86 -3.26
N ASN A 57 -21.96 -6.16 -2.63
CA ASN A 57 -21.43 -7.52 -2.44
C ASN A 57 -21.39 -8.33 -3.74
N ARG A 58 -20.99 -7.68 -4.84
CA ARG A 58 -20.79 -8.33 -6.14
C ARG A 58 -19.32 -8.61 -6.41
N ASP A 59 -19.08 -9.64 -7.20
CA ASP A 59 -17.74 -9.94 -7.69
C ASP A 59 -17.28 -8.96 -8.78
N THR A 60 -15.97 -8.81 -8.86
CA THR A 60 -15.27 -8.02 -9.87
C THR A 60 -14.29 -8.92 -10.61
N GLU A 61 -13.97 -8.56 -11.84
CA GLU A 61 -12.86 -9.19 -12.55
C GLU A 61 -11.55 -9.00 -11.79
N THR A 62 -10.57 -9.88 -12.03
CA THR A 62 -9.23 -9.77 -11.42
C THR A 62 -8.45 -8.59 -12.00
N GLY A 63 -8.78 -8.17 -13.22
CA GLY A 63 -8.04 -7.17 -13.97
C GLY A 63 -6.74 -7.72 -14.56
N ARG A 64 -5.93 -6.81 -15.14
CA ARG A 64 -4.62 -7.15 -15.72
C ARG A 64 -3.66 -7.70 -14.67
N ASP A 65 -2.70 -8.51 -15.12
CA ASP A 65 -1.59 -8.95 -14.27
C ASP A 65 -0.74 -7.74 -13.83
N VAL A 66 -0.36 -7.76 -12.55
CA VAL A 66 0.68 -6.89 -11.97
C VAL A 66 1.94 -7.73 -11.82
N THR A 67 2.94 -7.44 -12.65
CA THR A 67 4.22 -8.16 -12.64
C THR A 67 5.00 -7.92 -11.35
N PRO A 68 5.92 -8.80 -10.92
CA PRO A 68 6.69 -8.61 -9.68
C PRO A 68 7.42 -7.27 -9.58
N ASN A 69 7.89 -6.71 -10.71
CA ASN A 69 8.50 -5.38 -10.73
C ASN A 69 7.47 -4.27 -10.50
N GLU A 70 6.28 -4.39 -11.10
CA GLU A 70 5.18 -3.46 -10.84
C GLU A 70 4.70 -3.57 -9.40
N GLN A 71 4.59 -4.77 -8.83
CA GLN A 71 4.18 -5.00 -7.44
C GLN A 71 5.09 -4.22 -6.46
N ARG A 72 6.42 -4.35 -6.60
CA ARG A 72 7.38 -3.55 -5.83
C ARG A 72 7.18 -2.05 -6.04
N LEU A 73 7.01 -1.61 -7.30
CA LEU A 73 6.80 -0.19 -7.61
C LEU A 73 5.50 0.36 -6.99
N VAL A 74 4.41 -0.40 -7.04
CA VAL A 74 3.13 -0.03 -6.44
C VAL A 74 3.29 0.10 -4.93
N TYR A 75 3.90 -0.91 -4.29
CA TYR A 75 4.16 -0.88 -2.86
C TYR A 75 4.96 0.34 -2.42
N THR A 76 6.10 0.61 -3.06
CA THR A 76 6.96 1.77 -2.77
C THR A 76 6.19 3.09 -2.91
N ARG A 77 5.36 3.23 -3.96
CA ARG A 77 4.57 4.45 -4.22
C ARG A 77 3.48 4.69 -3.19
N VAL A 78 2.85 3.63 -2.69
CA VAL A 78 1.84 3.74 -1.62
C VAL A 78 2.54 4.07 -0.29
N PHE A 79 3.68 3.43 -0.02
CA PHE A 79 4.45 3.67 1.19
C PHE A 79 5.00 5.11 1.26
N GLU A 80 5.51 5.65 0.14
CA GLU A 80 5.94 7.04 0.02
C GLU A 80 4.83 8.02 0.45
N VAL A 81 3.60 7.83 -0.06
CA VAL A 81 2.47 8.72 0.29
C VAL A 81 2.10 8.61 1.75
N ALA A 82 2.19 7.42 2.33
CA ALA A 82 1.91 7.19 3.74
C ALA A 82 2.93 7.92 4.64
N ILE A 83 4.23 7.91 4.28
CA ILE A 83 5.30 8.57 5.05
C ILE A 83 5.24 10.10 4.91
N VAL A 84 5.11 10.62 3.68
CA VAL A 84 5.17 12.08 3.39
C VAL A 84 4.10 12.86 4.16
N ASN A 85 2.94 12.23 4.42
CA ASN A 85 1.87 12.89 5.16
C ASN A 85 2.12 12.95 6.67
N ALA A 86 3.17 12.31 7.19
CA ALA A 86 3.61 12.33 8.59
C ALA A 86 2.50 12.04 9.62
N SER A 87 1.48 11.31 9.19
CA SER A 87 0.33 10.88 9.97
C SER A 87 0.04 9.49 9.49
N LEU A 88 0.78 8.50 9.99
CA LEU A 88 0.47 7.10 9.76
C LEU A 88 -0.51 6.63 10.84
N SER A 89 -1.74 6.36 10.44
CA SER A 89 -2.75 5.72 11.30
C SER A 89 -2.59 4.20 11.28
N LYS A 90 -3.21 3.51 12.25
CA LYS A 90 -3.29 2.04 12.25
C LYS A 90 -3.90 1.47 10.98
N ASP A 91 -4.80 2.21 10.34
CA ASP A 91 -5.50 1.77 9.13
C ASP A 91 -4.56 1.83 7.91
N GLU A 92 -3.75 2.88 7.81
CA GLU A 92 -2.74 3.00 6.75
C GLU A 92 -1.64 1.93 6.90
N PHE A 93 -1.29 1.59 8.13
CA PHE A 93 -0.39 0.46 8.39
C PHE A 93 -1.00 -0.89 8.02
N ALA A 94 -2.30 -1.09 8.28
CA ALA A 94 -2.99 -2.31 7.87
C ALA A 94 -3.02 -2.46 6.34
N VAL A 95 -3.16 -1.35 5.62
CA VAL A 95 -3.08 -1.29 4.16
C VAL A 95 -1.69 -1.68 3.66
N LEU A 96 -0.63 -1.13 4.25
CA LEU A 96 0.74 -1.48 3.88
C LEU A 96 1.05 -2.94 4.19
N ALA A 97 0.63 -3.45 5.35
CA ALA A 97 0.81 -4.87 5.69
C ALA A 97 0.05 -5.79 4.70
N HIS A 98 -1.17 -5.43 4.34
CA HIS A 98 -1.98 -6.17 3.36
C HIS A 98 -1.33 -6.19 1.97
N LEU A 99 -0.90 -5.04 1.47
CA LEU A 99 -0.20 -4.96 0.16
C LEU A 99 1.12 -5.73 0.18
N ARG A 100 1.85 -5.68 1.28
CA ARG A 100 3.12 -6.41 1.44
C ARG A 100 2.90 -7.92 1.31
N ASP A 101 1.86 -8.45 1.97
CA ASP A 101 1.45 -9.85 1.90
C ASP A 101 0.99 -10.24 0.49
N GLN A 102 0.09 -9.44 -0.10
CA GLN A 102 -0.42 -9.71 -1.45
C GLN A 102 0.64 -9.72 -2.54
N PHE A 103 1.66 -8.87 -2.41
CA PHE A 103 2.78 -8.80 -3.35
C PHE A 103 3.94 -9.72 -2.99
N ASN A 104 3.79 -10.53 -1.93
CA ASN A 104 4.83 -11.43 -1.44
C ASN A 104 6.19 -10.70 -1.27
N ILE A 105 6.15 -9.51 -0.69
CA ILE A 105 7.36 -8.70 -0.42
C ILE A 105 7.96 -9.18 0.90
N ASP A 106 9.03 -9.95 0.78
CA ASP A 106 9.79 -10.49 1.92
C ASP A 106 10.54 -9.40 2.71
N ASP A 107 11.21 -9.79 3.79
CA ASP A 107 11.95 -8.85 4.65
C ASP A 107 13.13 -8.18 3.93
N ASP A 108 13.77 -8.88 2.98
CA ASP A 108 14.92 -8.35 2.23
C ASP A 108 14.46 -7.31 1.20
N ASP A 109 13.40 -7.59 0.44
CA ASP A 109 12.78 -6.65 -0.50
C ASP A 109 12.20 -5.45 0.25
N HIS A 110 11.55 -5.67 1.39
CA HIS A 110 11.02 -4.58 2.22
C HIS A 110 12.14 -3.65 2.72
N SER A 111 13.23 -4.22 3.24
CA SER A 111 14.39 -3.46 3.73
C SER A 111 15.06 -2.64 2.62
N ARG A 112 15.09 -3.16 1.39
CA ARG A 112 15.61 -2.41 0.22
C ARG A 112 14.70 -1.25 -0.14
N ILE A 113 13.39 -1.47 -0.16
CA ILE A 113 12.40 -0.41 -0.43
C ILE A 113 12.51 0.71 0.62
N GLU A 114 12.71 0.38 1.89
CA GLU A 114 12.93 1.37 2.95
C GLU A 114 14.21 2.18 2.74
N ALA A 115 15.31 1.53 2.34
CA ALA A 115 16.55 2.22 2.00
C ALA A 115 16.36 3.20 0.84
N ASP A 116 15.66 2.77 -0.22
CA ASP A 116 15.33 3.62 -1.37
C ASP A 116 14.46 4.82 -0.97
N LEU A 117 13.47 4.60 -0.10
CA LEU A 117 12.61 5.67 0.44
C LEU A 117 13.43 6.67 1.27
N ARG A 118 14.36 6.18 2.11
CA ARG A 118 15.25 7.02 2.92
C ARG A 118 16.15 7.89 2.05
N ASP A 119 16.73 7.33 1.00
CA ASP A 119 17.58 8.07 0.08
C ASP A 119 16.77 9.10 -0.73
N MET A 120 15.57 8.72 -1.17
CA MET A 120 14.66 9.63 -1.85
C MET A 120 14.24 10.81 -0.98
N ILE A 121 13.90 10.59 0.29
CA ILE A 121 13.52 11.64 1.25
C ILE A 121 14.67 12.67 1.37
N ARG A 122 15.91 12.18 1.51
CA ARG A 122 17.11 13.02 1.62
C ARG A 122 17.42 13.80 0.35
N GLN A 123 17.13 13.23 -0.82
CA GLN A 123 17.40 13.87 -2.12
C GLN A 123 16.35 14.89 -2.52
N LYS A 124 15.07 14.65 -2.18
CA LYS A 124 13.94 15.47 -2.65
C LYS A 124 13.48 16.54 -1.65
N THR A 125 13.99 16.53 -0.43
CA THR A 125 13.58 17.44 0.64
C THR A 125 14.75 18.32 1.04
N GLU A 126 14.60 19.63 0.89
CA GLU A 126 15.67 20.60 1.20
C GLU A 126 15.72 20.97 2.70
N ASP A 127 14.56 20.95 3.39
CA ASP A 127 14.48 21.30 4.80
C ASP A 127 14.89 20.12 5.70
N GLU A 128 16.02 20.28 6.40
CA GLU A 128 16.58 19.26 7.30
C GLU A 128 15.61 18.84 8.41
N ASN A 129 14.79 19.76 8.94
CA ASN A 129 13.80 19.40 9.98
C ASN A 129 12.69 18.53 9.40
N VAL A 130 12.30 18.77 8.15
CA VAL A 130 11.31 17.94 7.45
C VAL A 130 11.91 16.57 7.14
N VAL A 131 13.17 16.51 6.69
CA VAL A 131 13.91 15.25 6.49
C VAL A 131 13.90 14.42 7.77
N ASP A 132 14.31 15.00 8.90
CA ASP A 132 14.39 14.28 10.16
C ASP A 132 13.02 13.75 10.61
N LYS A 133 11.95 14.53 10.44
CA LYS A 133 10.59 14.10 10.75
C LYS A 133 10.13 12.93 9.87
N LEU A 134 10.39 12.99 8.57
CA LEU A 134 10.02 11.92 7.62
C LEU A 134 10.83 10.65 7.87
N LEU A 135 12.13 10.77 8.17
CA LEU A 135 12.97 9.63 8.53
C LEU A 135 12.57 9.00 9.86
N GLY A 136 12.16 9.81 10.85
CA GLY A 136 11.57 9.30 12.09
C GLY A 136 10.29 8.51 11.82
N THR A 137 9.39 9.08 11.01
CA THR A 137 8.13 8.42 10.61
C THR A 137 8.38 7.11 9.86
N LEU A 138 9.35 7.08 8.94
CA LEU A 138 9.77 5.87 8.24
C LEU A 138 10.34 4.84 9.21
N LYS A 139 11.16 5.24 10.19
CA LYS A 139 11.69 4.29 11.19
C LYS A 139 10.58 3.67 12.03
N ASP A 140 9.62 4.47 12.47
CA ASP A 140 8.50 4.00 13.28
C ASP A 140 7.57 3.08 12.47
N SER A 141 7.43 3.34 11.15
CA SER A 141 6.62 2.51 10.26
C SER A 141 7.18 1.11 10.08
N VAL A 142 8.50 0.94 9.93
CA VAL A 142 9.15 -0.38 9.79
C VAL A 142 8.73 -1.32 10.92
N SER A 143 8.84 -0.84 12.16
CA SER A 143 8.54 -1.66 13.34
C SER A 143 7.07 -2.07 13.38
N LEU A 144 6.16 -1.16 13.02
CA LEU A 144 4.73 -1.41 13.13
C LEU A 144 4.21 -2.26 11.97
N VAL A 145 4.63 -1.96 10.73
CA VAL A 145 4.30 -2.76 9.54
C VAL A 145 4.82 -4.18 9.71
N GLY A 146 6.05 -4.38 10.20
CA GLY A 146 6.58 -5.71 10.50
C GLY A 146 5.69 -6.49 11.46
N SER A 147 5.31 -5.87 12.59
CA SER A 147 4.44 -6.53 13.58
C SER A 147 3.03 -6.89 13.06
N LEU A 148 2.46 -6.03 12.21
CA LEU A 148 1.16 -6.28 11.58
C LEU A 148 1.27 -7.33 10.49
N PHE A 149 2.36 -7.33 9.73
CA PHE A 149 2.64 -8.32 8.70
C PHE A 149 2.77 -9.73 9.30
N ASP A 150 3.51 -9.89 10.40
CA ASP A 150 3.58 -11.16 11.13
C ASP A 150 2.19 -11.62 11.61
N SER A 151 1.35 -10.67 12.04
CA SER A 151 -0.02 -10.93 12.47
C SER A 151 -0.94 -11.34 11.32
N VAL A 152 -0.70 -10.85 10.09
CA VAL A 152 -1.45 -11.24 8.88
C VAL A 152 -1.06 -12.66 8.49
N ARG A 153 0.24 -12.96 8.42
CA ARG A 153 0.74 -14.29 8.05
C ARG A 153 0.30 -15.39 9.01
N THR A 154 0.28 -15.12 10.31
CA THR A 154 -0.17 -16.09 11.32
C THR A 154 -1.66 -16.43 11.25
N LYS A 155 -2.50 -15.56 10.68
CA LYS A 155 -3.93 -15.83 10.47
C LYS A 155 -4.23 -16.60 9.18
N SER A 156 -3.30 -16.58 8.22
CA SER A 156 -3.42 -17.28 6.94
C SER A 156 -2.80 -18.69 6.94
N ALA A 157 -2.23 -19.13 8.08
CA ALA A 157 -1.54 -20.40 8.26
C ALA A 157 -2.37 -21.46 9.02
#